data_AF-A0A0D8BRM1-F1
#
_entry.id   AF-A0A0D8BRM1-F1
#
_cell.length_a   1.000
_cell.length_b   1.000
_cell.length_c   1.000
_cell.angle_alpha   90.00
_cell.angle_beta   90.00
_cell.angle_gamma   90.00
#
_symmetry.space_group_name_H-M   'P 1'
#
loop_
_entity.id
_entity.type
_entity.pdbx_description
1 polymer ?
#
loop_
_entity_poly.entity_id
_entity_poly.type
_entity_poly.pdbx_seq_one_letter_code
_entity_poly.pdbx_strand_id
1 'polypeptide(L)' 'MPRIRIEHFGPVELFEEEITDVTILVGPQASGKSTISKLIFFFQSILDEWVDYLISFRRFITKRCT' A
#
# COMPACT_ATOMS: atom_id res chain seq x y z
N MET A 1 0.59 15.82 -4.65
CA MET A 1 1.60 14.92 -4.04
C MET A 1 0.86 13.96 -3.11
N PRO A 2 1.16 12.66 -3.12
CA PRO A 2 0.51 11.68 -2.25
C PRO A 2 0.87 11.94 -0.79
N ARG A 3 -0.10 11.82 0.11
CA ARG A 3 0.05 12.02 1.56
C ARG A 3 -0.52 10.81 2.28
N ILE A 4 0.11 10.39 3.38
CA ILE A 4 -0.37 9.30 4.22
C ILE A 4 -0.54 9.79 5.65
N ARG A 5 -1.60 9.32 6.30
CA ARG A 5 -1.85 9.51 7.74
C ARG A 5 -2.19 8.15 8.35
N ILE A 6 -1.47 7.79 9.40
CA ILE A 6 -1.58 6.52 10.12
C ILE A 6 -1.80 6.86 11.59
N GLU A 7 -2.86 6.30 12.16
CA GLU A 7 -3.23 6.51 13.57
C GLU A 7 -3.54 5.17 14.23
N HIS A 8 -3.01 4.99 15.45
CA HIS A 8 -3.28 3.83 16.30
C HIS A 8 -3.19 2.48 15.58
N PHE A 9 -2.14 2.28 14.76
CA PHE A 9 -1.94 1.06 13.99
C PHE A 9 -0.63 0.36 14.37
N GLY A 10 -0.77 -0.77 15.06
CA GLY A 10 0.38 -1.51 15.58
C GLY A 10 1.21 -0.63 16.52
N PRO A 11 2.53 -0.49 16.32
CA PRO A 11 3.41 0.35 17.13
C PRO A 11 3.38 1.85 16.75
N VAL A 12 2.52 2.28 15.82
CA VAL A 12 2.46 3.66 15.32
C VAL A 12 1.25 4.37 15.96
N GLU A 13 1.50 5.33 16.83
CA GLU A 13 0.45 6.17 17.42
C GLU A 13 -0.05 7.23 16.44
N LEU A 14 0.87 7.99 15.85
CA LEU A 14 0.59 9.00 14.83
C LEU A 14 1.78 9.10 13.87
N PHE A 15 1.51 8.99 12.58
CA PHE A 15 2.45 9.29 11.50
C PHE A 15 1.70 10.00 10.39
N GLU A 16 2.14 11.20 10.02
CA GLU A 16 1.51 11.99 8.96
C GLU A 16 2.60 12.69 8.16
N GLU A 17 2.77 12.27 6.90
CA GLU A 17 3.82 12.80 6.03
C GLU A 17 3.39 12.76 4.55
N GLU A 18 4.03 13.60 3.75
CA GLU A 18 3.98 13.52 2.30
C GLU A 18 4.95 12.45 1.78
N ILE A 19 4.50 11.64 0.83
CA ILE A 19 5.31 10.58 0.24
C ILE A 19 6.09 11.15 -0.95
N THR A 20 7.41 11.13 -0.83
CA THR A 20 8.36 11.51 -1.87
C THR A 20 8.87 10.27 -2.62
N ASP A 21 9.58 10.49 -3.73
CA ASP A 21 10.22 9.42 -4.51
C ASP A 21 11.16 8.55 -3.68
N VAL A 22 11.82 9.15 -2.67
CA VAL A 22 12.70 8.45 -1.72
C VAL A 22 12.39 8.91 -0.31
N THR A 23 11.80 8.02 0.49
CA THR A 23 11.51 8.24 1.92
C THR A 23 12.38 7.34 2.78
N ILE A 24 13.15 7.92 3.70
CA ILE A 24 14.01 7.17 4.64
C ILE A 24 13.39 7.20 6.03
N LEU A 25 13.04 6.03 6.57
CA LEU A 25 12.49 5.87 7.92
C LEU A 25 13.61 5.44 8.88
N VAL A 26 13.91 6.25 9.88
CA VAL A 26 14.97 5.99 10.88
C VAL A 26 14.36 5.96 12.29
N GLY A 27 14.93 5.14 13.18
CA GLY A 27 14.51 5.07 14.58
C GLY A 27 14.85 3.74 15.25
N PRO A 28 14.57 3.60 16.55
CA PRO A 28 14.88 2.39 17.34
C PRO A 28 14.22 1.11 16.80
N GLN A 29 14.76 -0.06 17.12
CA GLN A 29 14.12 -1.33 16.75
C GLN A 29 12.66 -1.37 17.23
N ALA A 30 11.79 -2.00 16.42
CA ALA A 30 10.35 -2.13 16.68
C ALA A 30 9.54 -0.81 16.75
N SER A 31 10.11 0.33 16.36
CA SER A 31 9.41 1.64 16.33
C SER A 31 8.36 1.82 15.21
N GLY A 32 7.93 0.75 14.55
CA GLY A 32 6.90 0.84 13.49
C GLY A 32 7.36 1.23 12.09
N LYS A 33 8.66 1.40 11.83
CA LYS A 33 9.18 1.74 10.48
C LYS A 33 8.70 0.77 9.39
N SER A 34 8.81 -0.53 9.64
CA SER A 34 8.35 -1.55 8.68
C SER A 34 6.84 -1.60 8.56
N THR A 35 6.11 -1.15 9.58
CA THR A 35 4.64 -1.00 9.55
C THR A 35 4.26 0.14 8.61
N ILE A 36 4.88 1.31 8.78
CA ILE A 36 4.67 2.49 7.92
C ILE A 36 4.98 2.15 6.47
N SER A 37 6.15 1.56 6.19
CA SER A 37 6.54 1.23 4.82
C SER A 37 5.62 0.20 4.16
N LYS A 38 5.12 -0.79 4.92
CA LYS A 38 4.16 -1.77 4.42
C LYS A 38 2.81 -1.15 4.12
N LEU A 39 2.34 -0.21 4.94
CA LEU A 39 1.09 0.51 4.67
C LEU A 39 1.21 1.35 3.41
N ILE A 40 2.32 2.08 3.24
CA ILE A 40 2.60 2.84 2.01
C ILE A 40 2.56 1.91 0.79
N PHE A 41 3.29 0.79 0.85
CA PHE A 41 3.32 -0.20 -0.23
C PHE A 41 1.92 -0.77 -0.52
N PHE A 42 1.20 -1.20 0.52
CA PHE A 42 -0.13 -1.79 0.39
C PHE A 42 -1.11 -0.84 -0.30
N PHE A 43 -1.16 0.43 0.11
CA PHE A 43 -2.07 1.39 -0.52
C PHE A 43 -1.66 1.79 -1.93
N GLN A 44 -0.37 1.69 -2.28
CA GLN A 44 0.10 1.91 -3.64
C GLN A 44 -0.19 0.69 -4.54
N SER A 45 0.00 -0.54 -4.04
CA SER A 45 -0.13 -1.75 -4.85
C SER A 45 -1.59 -2.17 -5.07
N ILE A 46 -2.48 -1.84 -4.13
CA ILE A 46 -3.86 -2.34 -4.14
C ILE A 46 -4.59 -2.03 -5.46
N LEU A 47 -4.46 -0.81 -5.98
CA LEU A 47 -5.17 -0.40 -7.21
C LEU A 47 -4.71 -1.23 -8.41
N ASP A 48 -3.40 -1.41 -8.56
CA ASP A 48 -2.82 -2.18 -9.67
C ASP A 48 -3.22 -3.66 -9.56
N GLU A 49 -3.16 -4.23 -8.35
CA GLU A 49 -3.58 -5.61 -8.09
C GLU A 49 -5.08 -5.83 -8.41
N TRP A 50 -5.96 -4.89 -8.05
CA TRP A 50 -7.38 -4.97 -8.40
C TRP A 50 -7.62 -4.87 -9.90
N VAL A 51 -6.91 -3.96 -10.58
CA VAL A 51 -7.02 -3.80 -12.04
C VAL A 51 -6.59 -5.09 -12.74
N ASP A 52 -5.44 -5.65 -12.35
CA ASP A 52 -4.95 -6.92 -12.89
C ASP A 52 -5.94 -8.06 -12.65
N TYR A 53 -6.51 -8.13 -11.45
CA TYR A 53 -7.54 -9.11 -11.12
C TYR A 53 -8.78 -8.96 -12.02
N LEU A 54 -9.31 -7.75 -12.19
CA LEU A 54 -10.50 -7.48 -13.01
C LEU A 54 -10.25 -7.80 -14.50
N ILE A 55 -9.08 -7.45 -15.03
CA ILE A 55 -8.69 -7.76 -16.42
C ILE A 55 -8.56 -9.28 -16.61
N SER A 56 -7.93 -9.97 -15.65
CA SER A 56 -7.79 -11.43 -15.65
C SER A 56 -9.16 -12.11 -15.60
N PHE A 57 -10.05 -11.63 -14.74
CA PHE A 57 -11.41 -12.14 -14.60
C PHE A 57 -12.22 -11.99 -15.89
N ARG A 58 -12.13 -10.84 -16.56
CA ARG A 58 -12.81 -10.61 -17.85
C ARG A 58 -12.37 -11.62 -18.91
N ARG A 59 -11.06 -11.91 -19.01
CA ARG A 59 -10.53 -12.92 -19.96
C ARG A 59 -11.07 -14.32 -19.67
N PHE A 60 -11.28 -14.66 -18.40
CA PHE A 60 -11.86 -15.94 -18.01
C PHE A 60 -13.32 -16.09 -18.48
N ILE A 61 -14.14 -15.04 -18.31
CA ILE A 61 -15.52 -15.06 -18.80
C ILE A 61 -15.58 -15.16 -20.32
N THR A 62 -14.80 -14.36 -21.05
CA THR A 62 -14.87 -14.34 -22.53
C THR A 62 -14.45 -15.68 -23.14
N LYS A 63 -13.49 -16.39 -22.55
CA LYS A 63 -13.06 -17.72 -23.02
C LYS A 63 -14.08 -18.85 -22.77
N ARG A 64 -15.09 -18.65 -21.94
CA ARG A 64 -16.14 -19.66 -21.68
C ARG A 64 -17.35 -19.55 -22.60
N CYS A 65 -17.49 -18.46 -23.36
CA CYS A 65 -18.63 -18.22 -24.25
C CYS A 65 -18.39 -18.59 -25.72
N THR A 66 -17.25 -19.21 -26.03
CA THR A 66 -16.89 -19.77 -27.35
C THR A 66 -16.56 -21.24 -27.20
#